data_AF-A0A8C6WAV9-F1
#
_entry.id   AF-A0A8C6WAV9-F1
#
_cell.length_a   1.000
_cell.length_b   1.000
_cell.length_c   1.000
_cell.angle_alpha   90.00
_cell.angle_beta   90.00
_cell.angle_gamma   90.00
#
_symmetry.space_group_name_H-M   'P 1'
#
loop_
_entity.id
_entity.type
_entity.pdbx_description
1 polymer ?
#
loop_
_entity_poly.entity_id
_entity_poly.type
_entity_poly.pdbx_seq_one_letter_code
_entity_poly.pdbx_strand_id
1 'polypeptide(L)'
;CVCPFCQRELDEDSLLDHCITYHRSERRPVSCPLCRLLPNESPNTFDGSLIRHLQVSHTLFYDDFIDFDIIEEALFQRVLDRSLLEYVNHSNTT
;
A
#
# COMPACT_ATOMS: atom_id res chain seq x y z
N CYS A 1 -18.66 -4.52 -5.98
CA CYS A 1 -17.61 -4.26 -6.97
C CYS A 1 -16.83 -5.52 -7.36
N VAL A 2 -16.16 -5.52 -8.52
CA VAL A 2 -15.32 -6.65 -8.96
C VAL A 2 -13.84 -6.28 -8.85
N CYS A 3 -13.04 -7.16 -8.23
CA CYS A 3 -11.59 -6.98 -8.16
C CYS A 3 -10.96 -7.09 -9.57
N PRO A 4 -10.23 -6.06 -10.05
CA PRO A 4 -9.67 -6.08 -11.39
C PRO A 4 -8.52 -7.07 -11.57
N PHE A 5 -7.92 -7.55 -10.47
CA PHE A 5 -6.78 -8.47 -10.52
C PHE A 5 -7.17 -9.94 -10.57
N CYS A 6 -8.21 -10.33 -9.84
CA CYS A 6 -8.65 -11.73 -9.70
C CYS A 6 -10.13 -11.97 -10.04
N GLN A 7 -10.86 -10.93 -10.47
CA GLN A 7 -12.27 -10.99 -10.87
C GLN A 7 -13.23 -11.46 -9.77
N ARG A 8 -12.83 -11.36 -8.50
CA ARG A 8 -13.68 -11.70 -7.35
C ARG A 8 -14.70 -10.59 -7.10
N GLU A 9 -15.96 -10.97 -6.88
CA GLU A 9 -17.01 -10.07 -6.43
C GLU A 9 -16.86 -9.80 -4.92
N LEU A 10 -16.84 -8.51 -4.56
CA LEU A 10 -16.61 -8.00 -3.22
C LEU A 10 -17.51 -6.78 -2.99
N ASP A 11 -17.87 -6.52 -1.73
CA ASP A 11 -18.47 -5.24 -1.34
C ASP A 11 -17.52 -4.08 -1.60
N GLU A 12 -18.06 -2.87 -1.75
CA GLU A 12 -17.26 -1.66 -2.03
C GLU A 12 -16.23 -1.40 -0.94
N ASP A 13 -16.63 -1.55 0.32
CA ASP A 13 -15.74 -1.42 1.48
C ASP A 13 -14.64 -2.48 1.46
N SER A 14 -15.00 -3.74 1.22
CA SER A 14 -14.05 -4.86 1.27
C SER A 14 -13.05 -4.91 0.12
N LEU A 15 -13.27 -4.14 -0.95
CA LEU A 15 -12.41 -4.16 -2.12
C LEU A 15 -10.99 -3.62 -1.81
N LEU A 16 -10.91 -2.57 -0.99
CA LEU A 16 -9.64 -1.93 -0.63
C LEU A 16 -8.73 -2.91 0.13
N ASP A 17 -9.24 -3.47 1.23
CA ASP A 17 -8.55 -4.49 2.04
C ASP A 17 -8.10 -5.66 1.17
N HIS A 18 -9.00 -6.21 0.36
CA HIS A 18 -8.67 -7.32 -0.50
C HIS A 18 -7.51 -7.00 -1.46
N CYS A 19 -7.53 -5.83 -2.09
CA CYS A 19 -6.48 -5.45 -3.03
C CYS A 19 -5.13 -5.24 -2.31
N ILE A 20 -5.13 -4.64 -1.12
CA ILE A 20 -3.91 -4.40 -0.34
C ILE A 20 -3.34 -5.72 0.21
N THR A 21 -4.19 -6.63 0.67
CA THR A 21 -3.77 -7.89 1.30
C THR A 21 -3.32 -8.93 0.27
N TYR A 22 -4.06 -9.11 -0.81
CA TYR A 22 -3.81 -10.19 -1.78
C TYR A 22 -3.06 -9.74 -3.03
N HIS A 23 -3.04 -8.44 -3.33
CA HIS A 23 -2.47 -7.91 -4.57
C HIS A 23 -1.45 -6.78 -4.35
N ARG A 24 -0.85 -6.69 -3.14
CA ARG A 24 0.17 -5.67 -2.78
C ARG A 24 1.30 -5.53 -3.79
N SER A 25 1.76 -6.65 -4.34
CA SER A 25 2.91 -6.70 -5.26
C SER A 25 2.53 -6.59 -6.73
N GLU A 26 1.23 -6.51 -7.03
CA GLU A 26 0.72 -6.49 -8.39
C GLU A 26 0.98 -5.12 -9.05
N ARG A 27 1.57 -5.15 -10.25
CA ARG A 27 1.97 -3.93 -11.00
C ARG A 27 1.21 -3.75 -12.30
N ARG A 28 0.28 -4.66 -12.59
CA ARG A 28 -0.53 -4.59 -13.82
C ARG A 28 -1.35 -3.28 -13.83
N PRO A 29 -1.33 -2.54 -14.94
CA PRO A 29 -2.18 -1.36 -15.08
C PRO A 29 -3.64 -1.83 -15.16
N VAL A 30 -4.45 -1.35 -14.23
CA VAL A 30 -5.88 -1.67 -14.15
C VAL A 30 -6.66 -0.42 -13.75
N SER A 31 -7.89 -0.30 -14.24
CA SER A 31 -8.78 0.80 -13.86
C SER A 31 -9.38 0.58 -12.47
N CYS A 32 -9.48 1.64 -11.68
CA CYS A 32 -10.20 1.61 -10.42
C CYS A 32 -11.71 1.40 -10.67
N PRO A 33 -12.33 0.36 -10.06
CA PRO A 33 -13.76 0.14 -10.22
C PRO A 33 -14.62 1.11 -9.38
N LEU A 34 -14.06 1.72 -8.32
CA LEU A 34 -14.78 2.68 -7.45
C LEU A 34 -14.93 4.06 -8.10
N CYS A 35 -13.93 4.52 -8.87
CA CYS A 35 -13.99 5.80 -9.56
C CYS A 35 -15.07 5.89 -10.65
N ARG A 36 -15.62 4.75 -11.11
CA ARG A 36 -16.67 4.73 -12.13
C ARG A 36 -18.00 5.30 -11.64
N LEU A 37 -18.17 5.45 -10.33
CA LEU A 37 -19.41 5.91 -9.71
C LEU A 37 -19.47 7.44 -9.55
N LEU A 38 -18.38 8.17 -9.85
CA LEU A 38 -18.35 9.63 -9.77
C LEU A 38 -18.67 10.27 -11.13
N PRO A 39 -19.79 11.00 -11.27
CA PRO A 39 -20.28 11.46 -12.57
C PRO A 39 -19.46 12.59 -13.23
N ASN A 40 -18.50 13.20 -12.54
CA ASN A 40 -17.90 14.48 -12.95
C ASN A 40 -16.38 14.42 -13.11
N GLU A 41 -15.75 13.28 -12.82
CA GLU A 41 -14.30 13.19 -12.81
C GLU A 41 -13.89 12.30 -13.98
N SER A 42 -13.24 12.91 -14.96
CA SER A 42 -12.51 12.23 -16.04
C SER A 42 -11.87 10.97 -15.46
N PRO A 43 -12.01 9.78 -16.09
CA PRO A 43 -11.46 8.55 -15.54
C PRO A 43 -9.99 8.81 -15.32
N ASN A 44 -9.60 9.05 -14.06
CA ASN A 44 -8.28 9.58 -13.78
C ASN A 44 -7.35 8.44 -14.17
N THR A 45 -6.79 8.56 -15.37
CA THR A 45 -5.99 7.52 -16.02
C THR A 45 -4.74 7.43 -15.18
N PHE A 46 -4.82 6.64 -14.13
CA PHE A 46 -3.77 6.56 -13.16
C PHE A 46 -2.69 5.71 -13.77
N ASP A 47 -1.60 6.36 -14.16
CA ASP A 47 -0.41 5.74 -14.77
C ASP A 47 0.41 4.91 -13.76
N GLY A 48 -0.22 4.41 -12.70
CA GLY A 48 0.47 3.78 -11.57
C GLY A 48 -0.29 2.62 -10.93
N SER A 49 0.27 2.09 -9.85
CA SER A 49 -0.31 1.00 -9.08
C SER A 49 -1.71 1.34 -8.53
N LEU A 50 -2.74 0.60 -8.95
CA LEU A 50 -4.10 0.74 -8.42
C LEU A 50 -4.12 0.74 -6.88
N ILE A 51 -3.24 -0.04 -6.24
CA ILE A 51 -3.11 -0.10 -4.78
C ILE A 51 -2.82 1.30 -4.22
N ARG A 52 -1.83 2.01 -4.78
CA ARG A 52 -1.49 3.38 -4.37
C ARG A 52 -2.66 4.33 -4.57
N HIS A 53 -3.39 4.21 -5.68
CA HIS A 53 -4.55 5.06 -5.93
C HIS A 53 -5.65 4.82 -4.89
N LEU A 54 -5.99 3.55 -4.62
CA LEU A 54 -6.95 3.17 -3.60
C LEU A 54 -6.55 3.68 -2.20
N GLN A 55 -5.25 3.61 -1.86
CA GLN A 55 -4.69 4.11 -0.59
C GLN A 55 -4.61 5.63 -0.44
N VAL A 56 -4.84 6.42 -1.48
CA VAL A 56 -4.82 7.89 -1.41
C VAL A 56 -6.22 8.46 -1.62
N SER A 57 -6.98 7.85 -2.52
CA SER A 57 -8.30 8.33 -2.94
C SER A 57 -9.46 7.66 -2.21
N HIS A 58 -9.27 6.47 -1.63
CA HIS A 58 -10.35 5.65 -1.05
C HIS A 58 -10.07 5.16 0.38
N THR A 59 -8.95 5.58 1.00
CA THR A 59 -8.58 5.28 2.40
C THR A 59 -9.37 6.06 3.44
N LEU A 60 -10.08 7.14 3.07
CA LEU A 60 -10.95 7.86 4.01
C LEU A 60 -12.07 6.98 4.60
N PHE A 61 -12.34 5.82 3.99
CA PHE A 61 -13.27 4.81 4.50
C PHE A 61 -12.60 3.74 5.39
N TYR A 62 -11.27 3.77 5.54
CA TYR A 62 -10.44 2.69 6.10
C TYR A 62 -9.22 3.25 6.87
N ASP A 63 -9.47 4.18 7.80
CA ASP A 63 -8.45 4.83 8.65
C ASP A 63 -7.64 3.84 9.53
N ASP A 64 -8.02 2.56 9.59
CA ASP A 64 -7.48 1.57 10.53
C ASP A 64 -6.31 0.71 9.98
N PHE A 65 -5.97 0.79 8.67
CA PHE A 65 -5.10 -0.20 8.02
C PHE A 65 -3.76 0.34 7.47
N ILE A 66 -3.30 1.51 7.93
CA ILE A 66 -1.86 1.74 7.91
C ILE A 66 -1.30 0.98 9.11
N ASP A 67 -0.83 -0.23 8.84
CA ASP A 67 -0.03 -1.02 9.77
C ASP A 67 1.32 -0.30 9.96
N PHE A 68 1.28 0.81 10.71
CA PHE A 68 2.46 1.58 11.11
C PHE A 68 3.43 0.66 11.84
N ASP A 69 2.93 -0.37 12.53
CA ASP A 69 3.71 -1.36 13.27
C ASP A 69 4.73 -2.09 12.37
N ILE A 70 4.30 -2.58 11.20
CA ILE A 70 5.19 -3.29 10.26
C ILE A 70 6.25 -2.36 9.66
N ILE A 71 5.89 -1.10 9.39
CA ILE A 71 6.82 -0.10 8.82
C ILE A 71 7.80 0.38 9.90
N GLU A 72 7.29 0.60 11.12
CA GLU A 72 8.04 1.05 12.28
C GLU A 72 9.07 0.01 12.73
N GLU A 73 8.69 -1.26 12.89
CA GLU A 73 9.62 -2.32 13.30
C GLU A 73 10.76 -2.48 12.27
N ALA A 74 10.43 -2.52 10.98
CA ALA A 74 11.43 -2.63 9.92
C ALA A 74 12.37 -1.42 9.85
N LEU A 75 11.88 -0.22 10.19
CA LEU A 75 12.70 0.99 10.29
C LEU A 75 13.58 0.98 11.55
N PHE A 76 13.04 0.61 12.72
CA PHE A 76 13.81 0.51 13.96
C PHE A 76 14.94 -0.51 13.85
N GLN A 77 14.65 -1.70 13.31
CA GLN A 77 15.68 -2.73 13.10
C GLN A 77 16.81 -2.23 12.21
N ARG A 78 16.49 -1.50 11.12
CA ARG A 78 17.50 -0.91 10.24
C ARG A 78 18.35 0.15 10.93
N VAL A 79 17.75 0.98 11.78
CA VAL A 79 18.49 2.01 12.52
C VAL A 79 19.41 1.38 13.56
N LEU A 80 18.91 0.39 14.31
CA LEU A 80 19.69 -0.33 15.33
C LEU A 80 20.87 -1.10 14.72
N ASP A 81 20.65 -1.84 13.62
CA ASP A 81 21.71 -2.58 12.92
C ASP A 81 22.82 -1.63 12.47
N ARG A 82 22.45 -0.47 11.93
CA ARG A 82 23.40 0.55 11.49
C ARG A 82 24.21 1.14 12.65
N SER A 83 23.57 1.46 13.77
CA SER A 83 24.27 1.95 14.96
C SER A 83 25.21 0.91 15.56
N LEU A 84 24.82 -0.37 15.56
CA LEU A 84 25.67 -1.47 16.04
C LEU A 84 26.91 -1.64 15.16
N LEU A 85 26.74 -1.59 13.83
CA LEU A 85 27.83 -1.65 12.86
C LEU A 85 28.80 -0.49 13.04
N GLU A 86 28.31 0.73 13.26
CA GLU A 86 29.18 1.88 13.56
C GLU A 86 29.93 1.69 14.88
N TYR A 87 29.28 1.23 15.95
CA TYR A 87 29.95 0.97 17.23
C TYR A 87 31.08 -0.07 17.09
N VAL A 88 30.81 -1.20 16.42
CA VAL A 88 31.79 -2.27 16.19
C VAL A 88 32.96 -1.77 15.34
N ASN A 89 32.70 -0.98 14.29
CA ASN A 89 33.76 -0.44 13.45
C ASN A 89 34.68 0.52 14.22
N HIS A 90 34.13 1.41 15.05
CA HIS A 90 34.94 2.29 15.91
C HIS A 90 35.71 1.51 16.99
N SER A 91 35.14 0.41 17.50
CA SER A 91 35.78 -0.46 18.49
C SER A 91 36.96 -1.23 17.92
N ASN A 92 36.89 -1.65 16.65
CA ASN A 92 37.96 -2.40 15.97
C ASN A 92 39.07 -1.51 15.39
N THR A 93 38.89 -0.19 15.39
CA THR A 93 39.89 0.79 14.92
C THR A 93 40.66 1.48 16.06
N THR A 94 40.45 1.05 17.30
CA THR A 94 41.22 1.47 18.51
C THR A 94 42.08 0.32 19.01
#